data_AF-A0A9P0L6E4-F1
#
_entry.id   AF-A0A9P0L6E4-F1
#
_cell.length_a   1.000
_cell.length_b   1.000
_cell.length_c   1.000
_cell.angle_alpha   90.00
_cell.angle_beta   90.00
_cell.angle_gamma   90.00
#
_symmetry.space_group_name_H-M   'P 1'
#
loop_
_entity.id
_entity.type
_entity.pdbx_description
1 polymer ?
#
loop_
_entity_poly.entity_id
_entity_poly.type
_entity_poly.pdbx_seq_one_letter_code
_entity_poly.pdbx_strand_id
1 'polypeptide(L)' 'MYYLHLSIALTWLGVVLAAPVQYYATKYDHIDVEMILNNRRMVNYYSGCLLNKGPCPPEGVEFKTSLL' A
#
# COMPACT_ATOMS: atom_id res chain seq x y z
N MET A 1 -25.86 4.78 38.56
CA MET A 1 -25.95 3.93 37.35
C MET A 1 -25.60 4.71 36.07
N TYR A 2 -26.18 5.88 35.79
CA TYR A 2 -25.89 6.66 34.56
C TYR A 2 -24.42 7.11 34.40
N TYR A 3 -23.76 7.54 35.49
CA TYR A 3 -22.34 7.96 35.46
C TYR A 3 -21.35 6.84 35.07
N LEU A 4 -21.69 5.57 35.36
CA LEU A 4 -20.85 4.41 35.03
C LEU A 4 -20.91 4.08 33.53
N HIS A 5 -22.09 4.22 32.92
CA HIS A 5 -22.24 4.05 31.48
C HIS A 5 -21.57 5.20 30.71
N LEU A 6 -21.61 6.42 31.26
CA LEU A 6 -20.97 7.60 30.66
C LEU A 6 -19.44 7.46 30.62
N SER A 7 -18.82 6.96 31.69
CA SER A 7 -17.36 6.75 31.73
C SER A 7 -16.89 5.64 30.78
N ILE A 8 -17.66 4.55 30.65
CA ILE A 8 -17.36 3.46 29.72
C ILE A 8 -17.47 3.92 28.26
N ALA A 9 -18.46 4.76 27.94
CA ALA A 9 -18.60 5.33 26.60
C ALA A 9 -17.42 6.25 26.23
N LEU A 10 -16.95 7.06 27.18
CA LEU A 10 -15.81 7.96 26.99
C LEU A 10 -14.50 7.21 26.77
N THR A 11 -14.25 6.12 27.51
CA THR A 11 -13.03 5.33 27.34
C THR A 11 -13.01 4.56 26.02
N TRP A 12 -14.16 4.01 25.60
CA TRP A 12 -14.28 3.34 24.30
C TRP A 12 -14.07 4.27 23.11
N LEU A 13 -14.61 5.49 23.17
CA LEU A 13 -14.46 6.48 22.09
C LEU A 13 -12.99 6.88 21.89
N GLY A 14 -12.22 7.03 22.97
CA GLY A 14 -10.79 7.37 22.91
C GLY A 14 -9.92 6.29 22.23
N VAL A 15 -10.28 5.01 22.39
CA VAL A 15 -9.52 3.89 21.80
C VAL A 15 -9.69 3.82 20.28
N VAL A 16 -10.89 4.10 19.76
CA VAL A 16 -11.16 4.07 18.31
C VAL A 16 -10.43 5.20 17.58
N LEU A 17 -10.32 6.38 18.20
CA LEU A 17 -9.61 7.54 17.63
C LEU A 17 -8.08 7.37 17.61
N ALA A 18 -7.52 6.50 18.45
CA ALA A 18 -6.08 6.27 18.54
C ALA A 18 -5.56 5.18 17.60
N ALA A 19 -6.43 4.54 16.81
CA ALA A 19 -5.99 3.55 15.84
C ALA A 19 -5.12 4.23 14.77
N PRO A 20 -3.81 3.86 14.65
CA PRO A 20 -2.99 4.39 13.58
C PRO A 20 -3.55 3.88 12.25
N VAL A 21 -4.03 4.80 11.42
CA VAL A 21 -4.40 4.48 10.03
C VAL A 21 -3.10 4.15 9.31
N GLN A 22 -2.82 2.85 9.14
CA GLN A 22 -1.68 2.40 8.37
C GLN A 22 -1.98 2.59 6.89
N TYR A 23 -1.73 3.80 6.39
CA TYR A 23 -1.71 4.04 4.95
C TYR A 23 -0.54 3.25 4.37
N TYR A 24 -0.82 2.34 3.43
CA TYR A 24 0.22 1.78 2.57
C TYR A 24 0.97 2.95 1.94
N ALA A 25 2.30 2.86 1.90
CA ALA A 25 3.16 3.97 1.50
C ALA A 25 2.73 4.54 0.14
N THR A 26 2.43 5.85 0.10
CA THR A 26 2.05 6.61 -1.12
C THR A 26 3.18 6.74 -2.14
N LYS A 27 4.28 5.99 -1.95
CA LYS A 27 5.50 5.99 -2.78
C LYS A 27 5.30 5.22 -4.10
N TYR A 28 4.17 4.55 -4.28
CA TYR A 28 3.86 3.84 -5.53
C TYR A 28 2.56 4.34 -6.18
N ASP A 29 1.91 5.37 -5.63
CA ASP A 29 0.66 5.93 -6.15
C ASP A 29 0.83 6.71 -7.47
N HIS A 30 2.07 7.10 -7.79
CA HIS A 30 2.42 7.78 -9.04
C HIS A 30 2.73 6.83 -10.19
N ILE A 31 2.69 5.51 -9.98
CA ILE A 31 2.85 4.56 -11.07
C ILE A 31 1.50 4.40 -11.77
N ASP A 32 1.42 4.87 -13.01
CA ASP A 32 0.23 4.70 -13.86
C ASP A 32 0.06 3.22 -14.26
N VAL A 33 -0.57 2.44 -13.39
CA VAL A 33 -0.85 1.01 -13.61
C VAL A 33 -1.70 0.82 -14.88
N GLU A 34 -2.62 1.75 -15.16
CA GLU A 34 -3.47 1.70 -16.35
C GLU A 34 -2.66 1.85 -17.65
N MET A 35 -1.67 2.75 -17.67
CA MET A 35 -0.76 2.91 -18.81
C MET A 35 0.10 1.65 -19.01
N ILE A 36 0.57 1.03 -17.92
CA ILE A 36 1.35 -0.20 -17.97
C ILE A 36 0.50 -1.34 -18.53
N LEU A 37 -0.72 -1.54 -18.01
CA LEU A 37 -1.63 -2.60 -18.44
C LEU A 37 -2.14 -2.43 -19.87
N ASN A 38 -2.30 -1.19 -20.33
CA ASN A 38 -2.73 -0.89 -21.69
C ASN A 38 -1.63 -1.16 -22.74
N ASN A 39 -0.36 -1.28 -22.31
CA ASN A 39 0.75 -1.58 -23.22
C ASN A 39 1.38 -2.95 -22.91
N ARG A 40 1.08 -3.95 -23.75
CA ARG A 40 1.63 -5.32 -23.62
C ARG A 40 3.16 -5.36 -23.53
N ARG A 41 3.88 -4.43 -24.16
CA ARG A 41 5.34 -4.34 -24.05
C ARG A 41 5.79 -3.93 -22.65
N MET A 42 5.09 -2.97 -22.04
CA MET A 42 5.38 -2.51 -20.67
C MET A 42 5.06 -3.61 -19.67
N VAL A 43 3.91 -4.30 -19.81
CA VAL A 43 3.57 -5.45 -18.96
C VAL A 43 4.67 -6.52 -19.00
N ASN A 44 5.15 -6.89 -20.18
CA ASN A 44 6.23 -7.88 -20.32
C ASN A 44 7.56 -7.39 -19.73
N TYR A 45 7.81 -6.09 -19.76
CA TYR A 45 9.01 -5.49 -19.17
C TYR A 45 8.97 -5.54 -17.63
N TYR A 46 7.87 -5.12 -17.01
CA TYR A 46 7.70 -5.18 -15.54
C TYR A 46 7.60 -6.63 -15.02
N SER A 47 6.81 -7.49 -15.66
CA SER A 47 6.72 -8.91 -15.28
C SER A 47 8.04 -9.64 -15.49
N GLY A 48 8.79 -9.32 -16.55
CA GLY A 48 10.12 -9.84 -16.80
C GLY A 48 11.09 -9.52 -15.65
N CYS A 49 11.02 -8.31 -15.09
CA CYS A 49 11.77 -7.96 -13.89
C CYS A 49 11.41 -8.82 -12.69
N LEU A 50 10.11 -8.87 -12.35
CA LEU A 50 9.62 -9.60 -11.17
C LEU A 50 9.95 -11.10 -11.25
N LEU A 51 10.02 -11.65 -12.46
CA LEU A 51 10.37 -13.03 -12.74
C LEU A 51 11.88 -13.28 -12.96
N ASN A 52 12.75 -12.26 -12.80
CA ASN A 52 14.20 -12.35 -13.08
C ASN A 52 14.55 -12.79 -14.52
N LYS A 53 13.67 -12.55 -15.48
CA LYS A 53 13.86 -12.96 -16.89
C LYS A 53 14.37 -11.84 -17.79
N GLY A 54 14.70 -10.67 -17.23
CA GLY A 54 15.15 -9.53 -18.00
C GLY A 54 15.57 -8.32 -17.15
N PRO A 55 15.97 -7.22 -17.82
CA PRO A 55 16.38 -5.98 -17.16
C PRO A 55 15.19 -5.34 -16.43
N CYS A 56 15.43 -4.83 -15.23
CA CYS A 56 14.40 -4.26 -14.37
C CYS A 56 14.40 -2.73 -14.42
N PRO A 57 13.22 -2.08 -14.54
CA PRO A 57 13.12 -0.63 -14.35
C PRO A 57 13.54 -0.23 -12.94
N PRO A 58 14.07 0.99 -12.74
CA PRO A 58 14.46 1.48 -11.41
C PRO A 58 13.31 1.37 -10.40
N GLU A 59 12.09 1.74 -10.80
CA GLU A 59 10.86 1.59 -10.01
C GLU A 59 10.56 0.12 -9.66
N GLY A 60 10.78 -0.80 -10.60
CA GLY A 60 10.56 -2.23 -10.40
C GLY A 60 11.61 -2.88 -9.48
N VAL A 61 12.84 -2.34 -9.45
CA VAL A 61 13.89 -2.79 -8.52
C VAL A 61 13.51 -2.42 -7.10
N GLU A 62 13.10 -1.17 -6.87
CA GLU A 62 12.66 -0.73 -5.55
C GLU A 62 11.43 -1.50 -5.07
N PHE A 63 10.46 -1.72 -5.95
CA PHE A 63 9.27 -2.51 -5.65
C PHE A 63 9.62 -3.96 -5.30
N LYS A 64 10.51 -4.59 -6.08
CA LYS A 64 11.00 -5.93 -5.81
C LYS A 64 11.72 -6.01 -4.46
N THR A 65 12.59 -5.07 -4.12
CA THR A 65 13.32 -5.08 -2.83
C THR A 65 12.47 -4.67 -1.62
N SER A 66 11.37 -3.94 -1.84
CA SER A 66 10.49 -3.49 -0.75
C SER A 66 9.43 -4.52 -0.38
N LEU A 67 9.08 -5.42 -1.30
CA LEU A 67 8.00 -6.41 -1.14
C LEU A 67 8.48 -7.87 -1.14
N LEU A 68 9.67 -8.15 -1.68
CA LEU A 68 10.36 -9.46 -1.57
C LEU A 68 11.61 -9.31 -0.70
#